data_AF-A0A4R2TFC6-F1
#
_entry.id   AF-A0A4R2TFC6-F1
#
_cell.length_a   1.000
_cell.length_b   1.000
_cell.length_c   1.000
_cell.angle_alpha   90.00
_cell.angle_beta   90.00
_cell.angle_gamma   90.00
#
_symmetry.space_group_name_H-M   'P 1'
#
loop_
_entity.id
_entity.type
_entity.pdbx_description
1 polymer ?
#
loop_
_entity_poly.entity_id
_entity_poly.type
_entity_poly.pdbx_seq_one_letter_code
_entity_poly.pdbx_strand_id
1 'polypeptide(L)'
;LYNAYIGVAQMSRQFESEKLAYKYMIEQYTKARDIRMVQKLEKFPIPEMNAVPKAYRNLRDVAMHRLGIGTMHNMKSVITGVFFTSFQSREYTLSEKINLWRGKNSSQYQKMWDEMMETDLTKIVQKLNIPVYFFEGVHDYTCNYTLTKEYFEKLQAPVKGFYTFINSAHSPIFEEPEKVKQILEKDVLSGKNNLADIK
;
A
#
# COMPACT_ATOMS: atom_id res chain seq x y z
N LEU A 1 10.19 -17.47 17.12
CA LEU A 1 10.27 -16.07 17.63
C LEU A 1 10.69 -15.18 16.47
N TYR A 2 10.11 -13.98 16.35
CA TYR A 2 10.43 -13.02 15.28
C TYR A 2 11.56 -12.07 15.74
N ASN A 3 12.49 -11.73 14.84
CA ASN A 3 13.63 -10.87 15.16
C ASN A 3 13.36 -9.37 14.89
N ALA A 4 12.53 -9.07 13.91
CA ALA A 4 12.11 -7.71 13.55
C ALA A 4 10.80 -7.77 12.75
N TYR A 5 10.10 -6.65 12.68
CA TYR A 5 8.97 -6.42 11.81
C TYR A 5 9.34 -5.41 10.73
N ILE A 6 9.11 -5.75 9.46
CA ILE A 6 9.28 -4.84 8.33
C ILE A 6 7.91 -4.63 7.70
N GLY A 7 7.35 -3.43 7.87
CA GLY A 7 6.14 -3.00 7.19
C GLY A 7 6.52 -2.38 5.85
N VAL A 8 6.02 -2.92 4.76
CA VAL A 8 6.16 -2.32 3.42
C VAL A 8 4.78 -1.86 3.01
N ALA A 9 4.63 -0.56 2.74
CA ALA A 9 3.32 0.05 2.54
C ALA A 9 2.34 -0.32 3.66
N GLN A 10 2.73 0.02 4.88
CA GLN A 10 2.06 -0.41 6.08
C GLN A 10 0.65 0.17 6.14
N MET A 11 -0.33 -0.72 6.29
CA MET A 11 -1.70 -0.34 6.59
C MET A 11 -1.82 0.29 7.99
N SER A 12 -2.67 1.30 8.11
CA SER A 12 -2.95 1.99 9.37
C SER A 12 -4.46 2.06 9.61
N ARG A 13 -5.14 3.06 9.02
CA ARG A 13 -6.61 3.20 8.99
C ARG A 13 -7.09 3.13 7.56
N GLN A 14 -7.43 1.93 7.11
CA GLN A 14 -7.59 1.71 5.67
C GLN A 14 -8.78 2.45 5.08
N PHE A 15 -9.92 2.49 5.78
CA PHE A 15 -11.06 3.25 5.26
C PHE A 15 -10.79 4.76 5.14
N GLU A 16 -10.01 5.33 6.08
CA GLU A 16 -9.58 6.73 5.95
C GLU A 16 -8.56 6.92 4.80
N SER A 17 -7.67 5.94 4.59
CA SER A 17 -6.77 5.91 3.41
C SER A 17 -7.56 5.99 2.10
N GLU A 18 -8.64 5.21 1.98
CA GLU A 18 -9.54 5.22 0.82
C GLU A 18 -10.19 6.58 0.57
N LYS A 19 -10.64 7.27 1.62
CA LYS A 19 -11.24 8.60 1.52
C LYS A 19 -10.23 9.63 1.03
N LEU A 20 -9.00 9.59 1.54
CA LEU A 20 -7.92 10.49 1.10
C LEU A 20 -7.55 10.22 -0.36
N ALA A 21 -7.43 8.95 -0.73
CA ALA A 21 -7.15 8.55 -2.09
C ALA A 21 -8.24 8.97 -3.08
N TYR A 22 -9.51 8.83 -2.70
CA TYR A 22 -10.64 9.32 -3.48
C TYR A 22 -10.53 10.82 -3.75
N LYS A 23 -10.34 11.63 -2.69
CA LYS A 23 -10.21 13.09 -2.81
C LYS A 23 -9.06 13.48 -3.73
N TYR A 24 -7.90 12.84 -3.55
CA TYR A 24 -6.74 13.07 -4.41
C TYR A 24 -7.03 12.72 -5.87
N MET A 25 -7.65 11.57 -6.15
CA MET A 25 -8.00 11.18 -7.51
C MET A 25 -8.96 12.18 -8.17
N ILE A 26 -10.02 12.60 -7.48
CA ILE A 26 -10.96 13.63 -7.98
C ILE A 26 -10.20 14.91 -8.33
N GLU A 27 -9.33 15.39 -7.43
CA GLU A 27 -8.53 16.60 -7.65
C GLU A 27 -7.62 16.47 -8.88
N GLN A 28 -6.85 15.39 -8.99
CA GLN A 28 -5.90 15.20 -10.09
C GLN A 28 -6.60 15.04 -11.44
N TYR A 29 -7.68 14.25 -11.51
CA TYR A 29 -8.43 14.08 -12.75
C TYR A 29 -9.18 15.34 -13.17
N THR A 30 -9.64 16.15 -12.21
CA THR A 30 -10.21 17.47 -12.50
C THR A 30 -9.15 18.41 -13.07
N LYS A 31 -7.96 18.48 -12.45
CA LYS A 31 -6.83 19.29 -12.97
C LYS A 31 -6.40 18.85 -14.38
N ALA A 32 -6.39 17.54 -14.62
CA ALA A 32 -6.07 16.96 -15.92
C ALA A 32 -7.21 17.09 -16.96
N ARG A 33 -8.36 17.65 -16.58
CA ARG A 33 -9.58 17.75 -17.41
C ARG A 33 -10.10 16.41 -17.95
N ASP A 34 -9.84 15.31 -17.24
CA ASP A 34 -10.40 13.99 -17.57
C ASP A 34 -11.83 13.87 -16.99
N ILE A 35 -12.76 14.60 -17.62
CA ILE A 35 -14.16 14.68 -17.21
C ILE A 35 -14.80 13.29 -17.13
N ARG A 36 -14.40 12.37 -18.02
CA ARG A 36 -14.93 11.00 -18.05
C ARG A 36 -14.54 10.22 -16.80
N MET A 37 -13.30 10.36 -16.32
CA MET A 37 -12.88 9.69 -15.09
C MET A 37 -13.54 10.33 -13.86
N VAL A 38 -13.60 11.67 -13.79
CA VAL A 38 -14.27 12.39 -12.69
C VAL A 38 -15.72 11.91 -12.55
N GLN A 39 -16.50 11.92 -13.65
CA GLN A 39 -17.88 11.44 -13.64
C GLN A 39 -18.04 9.98 -13.21
N LYS A 40 -17.04 9.12 -13.47
CA LYS A 40 -17.08 7.73 -13.00
C LYS A 40 -16.82 7.65 -11.50
N LEU A 41 -15.86 8.42 -10.98
CA LEU A 41 -15.50 8.46 -9.56
C LEU A 41 -16.62 9.11 -8.72
N GLU A 42 -17.26 10.16 -9.22
CA GLU A 42 -18.38 10.85 -8.54
C GLU A 42 -19.62 9.97 -8.35
N LYS A 43 -19.77 8.87 -9.09
CA LYS A 43 -20.80 7.85 -8.82
C LYS A 43 -20.59 7.12 -7.49
N PHE A 44 -19.40 7.25 -6.90
CA PHE A 44 -19.00 6.60 -5.66
C PHE A 44 -18.38 7.62 -4.70
N PRO A 45 -19.15 8.53 -4.08
CA PRO A 45 -18.64 9.50 -3.11
C PRO A 45 -18.14 8.82 -1.82
N ILE A 46 -16.96 8.19 -1.87
CA ILE A 46 -16.38 7.40 -0.75
C ILE A 46 -16.35 8.17 0.59
N PRO A 47 -16.03 9.48 0.65
CA PRO A 47 -16.08 10.24 1.90
C PRO A 47 -17.44 10.28 2.60
N GLU A 48 -18.53 10.11 1.85
CA GLU A 48 -19.91 10.12 2.34
C GLU A 48 -20.47 8.72 2.58
N MET A 49 -19.72 7.68 2.18
CA MET A 49 -20.11 6.29 2.35
C MET A 49 -19.59 5.71 3.67
N ASN A 50 -20.22 4.63 4.11
CA ASN A 50 -19.77 3.85 5.28
C ASN A 50 -18.96 2.60 4.89
N ALA A 51 -18.88 2.28 3.59
CA ALA A 51 -18.15 1.13 3.07
C ALA A 51 -17.67 1.41 1.64
N VAL A 52 -16.69 0.64 1.18
CA VAL A 52 -16.14 0.75 -0.18
C VAL A 52 -16.88 -0.20 -1.13
N PRO A 53 -17.67 0.29 -2.11
CA PRO A 53 -18.42 -0.59 -3.00
C PRO A 53 -17.50 -1.43 -3.89
N LYS A 54 -17.86 -2.70 -4.15
CA LYS A 54 -17.09 -3.58 -5.04
C LYS A 54 -16.89 -2.99 -6.44
N ALA A 55 -17.90 -2.33 -6.98
CA ALA A 55 -17.83 -1.69 -8.31
C ALA A 55 -16.81 -0.53 -8.34
N TYR A 56 -16.65 0.18 -7.22
CA TYR A 56 -15.65 1.23 -7.09
C TYR A 56 -14.22 0.66 -7.14
N ARG A 57 -13.96 -0.51 -6.55
CA ARG A 57 -12.60 -1.07 -6.44
C ARG A 57 -11.88 -1.24 -7.79
N ASN A 58 -12.57 -1.74 -8.80
CA ASN A 58 -11.96 -1.89 -10.14
C ASN A 58 -11.71 -0.53 -10.81
N LEU A 59 -12.64 0.41 -10.64
CA LEU A 59 -12.49 1.77 -11.16
C LEU A 59 -11.31 2.48 -10.48
N ARG A 60 -11.27 2.42 -9.14
CA ARG A 60 -10.19 2.88 -8.27
C ARG A 60 -8.85 2.36 -8.74
N ASP A 61 -8.73 1.04 -8.95
CA ASP A 61 -7.46 0.42 -9.33
C ASP A 61 -6.93 1.03 -10.63
N VAL A 62 -7.77 1.11 -11.67
CA VAL A 62 -7.40 1.75 -12.94
C VAL A 62 -7.04 3.23 -12.76
N ALA A 63 -7.82 3.96 -11.95
CA ALA A 63 -7.63 5.37 -11.70
C ALA A 63 -6.29 5.65 -10.98
N MET A 64 -5.93 4.85 -9.98
CA MET A 64 -4.67 4.96 -9.25
C MET A 64 -3.46 4.66 -10.14
N HIS A 65 -3.51 3.59 -10.94
CA HIS A 65 -2.40 3.22 -11.82
C HIS A 65 -2.11 4.27 -12.90
N ARG A 66 -3.15 4.87 -13.49
CA ARG A 66 -2.97 5.96 -14.46
C ARG A 66 -2.23 7.16 -13.84
N LEU A 67 -2.54 7.49 -12.59
CA LEU A 67 -1.88 8.57 -11.84
C LEU A 67 -0.52 8.19 -11.25
N GLY A 68 -0.12 6.90 -11.27
CA GLY A 68 1.12 6.45 -10.64
C GLY A 68 1.05 6.48 -9.11
N ILE A 69 -0.14 6.23 -8.54
CA ILE A 69 -0.35 6.20 -7.07
C ILE A 69 -0.86 4.84 -6.58
N GLY A 70 -0.82 3.84 -7.46
CA GLY A 70 -1.26 2.46 -7.22
C GLY A 70 -0.09 1.57 -6.78
N THR A 71 -0.02 0.36 -7.34
CA THR A 71 0.98 -0.64 -6.95
C THR A 71 2.42 -0.14 -7.11
N MET A 72 2.72 0.57 -8.21
CA MET A 72 4.01 1.21 -8.45
C MET A 72 3.79 2.53 -9.19
N HIS A 73 4.66 3.52 -8.97
CA HIS A 73 4.58 4.86 -9.54
C HIS A 73 4.67 4.84 -11.07
N ASN A 74 5.62 4.08 -11.60
CA ASN A 74 5.83 3.97 -13.05
C ASN A 74 4.97 2.89 -13.72
N MET A 75 4.17 2.13 -12.96
CA MET A 75 3.30 1.09 -13.52
C MET A 75 1.92 1.63 -13.87
N LYS A 76 1.56 1.54 -15.15
CA LYS A 76 0.25 1.98 -15.65
C LYS A 76 -0.81 0.88 -15.75
N SER A 77 -0.44 -0.39 -15.61
CA SER A 77 -1.36 -1.52 -15.64
C SER A 77 -0.86 -2.71 -14.82
N VAL A 78 -1.73 -3.27 -13.98
CA VAL A 78 -1.48 -4.48 -13.18
C VAL A 78 -1.25 -5.70 -14.07
N ILE A 79 -1.88 -5.75 -15.25
CA ILE A 79 -1.70 -6.88 -16.18
C ILE A 79 -0.27 -6.90 -16.70
N THR A 80 0.24 -5.75 -17.16
CA THR A 80 1.59 -5.67 -17.74
C THR A 80 2.67 -5.70 -16.67
N GLY A 81 2.46 -5.08 -15.51
CA GLY A 81 3.52 -4.97 -14.49
C GLY A 81 3.56 -6.09 -13.45
N VAL A 82 2.42 -6.73 -13.13
CA VAL A 82 2.35 -7.76 -12.08
C VAL A 82 1.95 -9.12 -12.62
N PHE A 83 0.88 -9.21 -13.42
CA PHE A 83 0.35 -10.50 -13.88
C PHE A 83 1.39 -11.27 -14.70
N PHE A 84 1.96 -10.67 -15.75
CA PHE A 84 2.94 -11.35 -16.58
C PHE A 84 4.22 -11.71 -15.81
N THR A 85 4.71 -10.79 -14.98
CA THR A 85 5.89 -11.00 -14.13
C THR A 85 5.69 -12.17 -13.17
N SER A 86 4.54 -12.25 -12.49
CA SER A 86 4.17 -13.36 -11.62
C SER A 86 4.04 -14.68 -12.39
N PHE A 87 3.45 -14.65 -13.59
CA PHE A 87 3.29 -15.85 -14.41
C PHE A 87 4.62 -16.35 -14.99
N GLN A 88 5.57 -15.46 -15.26
CA GLN A 88 6.93 -15.79 -15.72
C GLN A 88 7.84 -16.30 -14.59
N SER A 89 7.49 -16.07 -13.33
CA SER A 89 8.26 -16.57 -12.19
C SER A 89 8.36 -18.09 -12.22
N ARG A 90 9.59 -18.59 -12.11
CA ARG A 90 9.89 -20.03 -12.07
C ARG A 90 9.73 -20.65 -10.67
N GLU A 91 9.66 -19.80 -9.65
CA GLU A 91 9.48 -20.21 -8.24
C GLU A 91 8.08 -20.74 -7.94
N TYR A 92 7.11 -20.48 -8.82
CA TYR A 92 5.75 -20.99 -8.68
C TYR A 92 5.46 -22.11 -9.67
N THR A 93 4.89 -23.19 -9.16
CA THR A 93 4.27 -24.25 -9.96
C THR A 93 3.05 -23.71 -10.73
N LEU A 94 2.63 -24.43 -11.78
CA LEU A 94 1.46 -24.03 -12.57
C LEU A 94 0.18 -24.00 -11.73
N SER A 95 0.02 -24.95 -10.79
CA SER A 95 -1.13 -25.00 -9.89
C SER A 95 -1.15 -23.81 -8.93
N GLU A 96 0.00 -23.40 -8.39
CA GLU A 96 0.10 -22.21 -7.54
C GLU A 96 -0.24 -20.93 -8.29
N LYS A 97 0.22 -20.80 -9.54
CA LYS A 97 -0.17 -19.67 -10.41
C LYS A 97 -1.69 -19.60 -10.58
N ILE A 98 -2.34 -20.73 -10.88
CA ILE A 98 -3.81 -20.79 -11.03
C ILE A 98 -4.50 -20.46 -9.70
N ASN A 99 -4.02 -21.02 -8.60
CA ASN A 99 -4.62 -20.85 -7.28
C ASN A 99 -4.48 -19.42 -6.75
N LEU A 100 -3.40 -18.72 -7.07
CA LEU A 100 -3.20 -17.30 -6.76
C LEU A 100 -4.34 -16.45 -7.35
N TRP A 101 -4.69 -16.66 -8.62
CA TRP A 101 -5.77 -15.93 -9.27
C TRP A 101 -7.16 -16.38 -8.84
N ARG A 102 -7.35 -17.67 -8.51
CA ARG A 102 -8.60 -18.16 -7.92
C ARG A 102 -8.86 -17.54 -6.54
N GLY A 103 -7.84 -17.47 -5.69
CA GLY A 103 -7.91 -16.87 -4.37
C GLY A 103 -8.33 -15.39 -4.43
N LYS A 104 -7.74 -14.64 -5.35
CA LYS A 104 -8.07 -13.22 -5.59
C LYS A 104 -9.55 -12.98 -5.94
N ASN A 105 -10.19 -13.93 -6.61
CA ASN A 105 -11.60 -13.82 -7.02
C ASN A 105 -12.59 -14.53 -6.08
N SER A 106 -12.10 -15.09 -4.97
CA SER A 106 -12.92 -15.85 -4.03
C SER A 106 -13.85 -14.96 -3.19
N SER A 107 -14.93 -15.53 -2.68
CA SER A 107 -15.81 -14.86 -1.71
C SER A 107 -15.13 -14.58 -0.37
N GLN A 108 -14.10 -15.36 -0.02
CA GLN A 108 -13.29 -15.15 1.19
C GLN A 108 -12.50 -13.83 1.12
N TYR A 109 -12.03 -13.46 -0.07
CA TYR A 109 -11.38 -12.17 -0.29
C TYR A 109 -12.28 -10.99 0.06
N GLN A 110 -13.59 -11.08 -0.22
CA GLN A 110 -14.52 -10.00 0.15
C GLN A 110 -14.62 -9.82 1.67
N LYS A 111 -14.74 -10.92 2.42
CA LYS A 111 -14.80 -10.86 3.89
C LYS A 111 -13.54 -10.26 4.49
N MET A 112 -12.37 -10.71 4.02
CA MET A 112 -11.08 -10.15 4.42
C MET A 112 -10.97 -8.66 4.06
N TRP A 113 -11.50 -8.25 2.91
CA TRP A 113 -11.53 -6.84 2.52
C TRP A 113 -12.37 -5.99 3.48
N ASP A 114 -13.54 -6.48 3.85
CA ASP A 114 -14.44 -5.74 4.75
C ASP A 114 -13.82 -5.61 6.15
N GLU A 115 -13.27 -6.70 6.69
CA GLU A 115 -12.49 -6.70 7.94
C GLU A 115 -11.32 -5.71 7.87
N MET A 116 -10.59 -5.70 6.75
CA MET A 116 -9.48 -4.79 6.51
C MET A 116 -9.90 -3.31 6.48
N MET A 117 -11.10 -3.00 5.96
CA MET A 117 -11.64 -1.62 5.97
C MET A 117 -12.04 -1.18 7.38
N GLU A 118 -12.62 -2.08 8.17
CA GLU A 118 -13.11 -1.80 9.53
C GLU A 118 -11.98 -1.74 10.57
N THR A 119 -10.86 -2.40 10.29
CA THR A 119 -9.72 -2.50 11.22
C THR A 119 -8.96 -1.18 11.32
N ASP A 120 -8.80 -0.70 12.56
CA ASP A 120 -7.94 0.43 12.91
C ASP A 120 -6.68 -0.07 13.64
N LEU A 121 -5.60 -0.31 12.88
CA LEU A 121 -4.35 -0.82 13.45
C LEU A 121 -3.70 0.17 14.42
N THR A 122 -4.02 1.46 14.30
CA THR A 122 -3.48 2.50 15.20
C THR A 122 -4.01 2.38 16.62
N LYS A 123 -5.14 1.68 16.80
CA LYS A 123 -5.72 1.36 18.11
C LYS A 123 -5.34 -0.03 18.60
N ILE A 124 -5.26 -1.00 17.69
CA ILE A 124 -5.05 -2.41 18.04
C ILE A 124 -3.57 -2.69 18.31
N VAL A 125 -2.66 -2.12 17.52
CA VAL A 125 -1.22 -2.38 17.59
C VAL A 125 -0.49 -1.10 18.00
N GLN A 126 -0.51 -0.79 19.29
CA GLN A 126 0.16 0.42 19.80
C GLN A 126 1.61 0.19 20.20
N LYS A 127 2.00 -1.08 20.40
CA LYS A 127 3.34 -1.47 20.83
C LYS A 127 3.75 -2.82 20.24
N LEU A 128 4.99 -2.92 19.81
CA LEU A 128 5.66 -4.16 19.44
C LEU A 128 6.93 -4.32 20.29
N ASN A 129 7.16 -5.53 20.80
CA ASN A 129 8.34 -5.84 21.63
C ASN A 129 9.57 -6.24 20.79
N ILE A 130 9.53 -5.99 19.48
CA ILE A 130 10.60 -6.28 18.52
C ILE A 130 10.89 -5.01 17.70
N PRO A 131 12.09 -4.88 17.10
CA PRO A 131 12.40 -3.79 16.18
C PRO A 131 11.39 -3.66 15.04
N VAL A 132 11.08 -2.42 14.63
CA VAL A 132 10.07 -2.09 13.62
C VAL A 132 10.64 -1.19 12.54
N TYR A 133 10.47 -1.55 11.27
CA TYR A 133 10.96 -0.75 10.15
C TYR A 133 9.86 -0.57 9.10
N PHE A 134 9.44 0.67 8.82
CA PHE A 134 8.40 0.98 7.84
C PHE A 134 8.99 1.57 6.56
N PHE A 135 8.63 1.00 5.42
CA PHE A 135 9.15 1.33 4.10
C PHE A 135 7.98 1.88 3.28
N GLU A 136 7.94 3.19 3.10
CA GLU A 136 6.74 3.88 2.60
C GLU A 136 7.08 4.75 1.39
N GLY A 137 6.38 4.52 0.27
CA GLY A 137 6.46 5.36 -0.91
C GLY A 137 5.64 6.64 -0.77
N VAL A 138 6.19 7.79 -1.15
CA VAL A 138 5.48 9.08 -1.06
C VAL A 138 4.26 9.15 -2.00
N HIS A 139 4.24 8.31 -3.04
CA HIS A 139 3.14 8.22 -3.98
C HIS A 139 2.12 7.13 -3.62
N ASP A 140 2.25 6.44 -2.48
CA ASP A 140 1.28 5.41 -2.10
C ASP A 140 -0.03 6.04 -1.61
N TYR A 141 -1.08 5.85 -2.40
CA TYR A 141 -2.47 6.16 -2.03
C TYR A 141 -3.32 4.90 -1.86
N THR A 142 -2.72 3.72 -1.97
CA THR A 142 -3.38 2.47 -1.57
C THR A 142 -3.29 2.30 -0.05
N CYS A 143 -2.12 2.55 0.54
CA CYS A 143 -1.89 2.73 1.97
C CYS A 143 -1.30 4.12 2.18
N ASN A 144 -2.14 5.07 2.60
CA ASN A 144 -1.76 6.48 2.54
C ASN A 144 -0.53 6.78 3.40
N TYR A 145 0.52 7.28 2.75
CA TYR A 145 1.80 7.65 3.36
C TYR A 145 1.65 8.48 4.64
N THR A 146 0.77 9.49 4.63
CA THR A 146 0.60 10.41 5.76
C THR A 146 -0.02 9.70 6.96
N LEU A 147 -1.07 8.90 6.74
CA LEU A 147 -1.70 8.12 7.81
C LEU A 147 -0.75 7.10 8.42
N THR A 148 0.08 6.47 7.60
CA THR A 148 1.07 5.50 8.05
C THR A 148 2.20 6.16 8.84
N LYS A 149 2.64 7.35 8.42
CA LYS A 149 3.59 8.17 9.18
C LYS A 149 3.03 8.58 10.55
N GLU A 150 1.80 9.09 10.60
CA GLU A 150 1.12 9.44 11.86
C GLU A 150 0.98 8.24 12.81
N TYR A 151 0.71 7.06 12.26
CA TYR A 151 0.66 5.82 13.03
C TYR A 151 2.04 5.45 13.58
N PHE A 152 3.08 5.46 12.74
CA PHE A 152 4.44 5.13 13.12
C PHE A 152 4.96 6.01 14.26
N GLU A 153 4.66 7.32 14.23
CA GLU A 153 5.08 8.27 15.27
C GLU A 153 4.56 7.85 16.65
N LYS A 154 3.33 7.31 16.72
CA LYS A 154 2.69 6.85 17.95
C LYS A 154 3.07 5.43 18.36
N LEU A 155 3.46 4.58 17.41
CA LEU A 155 3.83 3.18 17.64
C LEU A 155 5.05 3.08 18.54
N GLN A 156 4.99 2.22 19.56
CA GLN A 156 6.12 1.96 20.45
C GLN A 156 6.87 0.69 20.04
N ALA A 157 8.20 0.77 19.96
CA ALA A 157 9.07 -0.37 19.72
C ALA A 157 10.46 -0.11 20.33
N PRO A 158 11.23 -1.16 20.67
CA PRO A 158 12.59 -1.00 21.21
C PRO A 158 13.54 -0.26 20.25
N VAL A 159 13.38 -0.48 18.95
CA VAL A 159 14.00 0.29 17.87
C VAL A 159 12.94 0.46 16.80
N LYS A 160 12.75 1.67 16.27
CA LYS A 160 11.92 1.86 15.09
C LYS A 160 12.58 2.78 14.06
N GLY A 161 12.30 2.54 12.78
CA GLY A 161 12.74 3.41 11.68
C GLY A 161 11.67 3.56 10.62
N PHE A 162 11.36 4.80 10.25
CA PHE A 162 10.51 5.12 9.11
C PHE A 162 11.39 5.56 7.93
N TYR A 163 11.23 4.93 6.77
CA TYR A 163 12.03 5.18 5.59
C TYR A 163 11.13 5.59 4.43
N THR A 164 11.36 6.81 3.94
CA THR A 164 10.62 7.45 2.87
C THR A 164 11.23 7.12 1.53
N PHE A 165 10.45 6.60 0.61
CA PHE A 165 10.83 6.27 -0.75
C PHE A 165 10.23 7.30 -1.71
N ILE A 166 11.03 8.30 -2.08
CA ILE A 166 10.57 9.50 -2.77
C ILE A 166 10.18 9.27 -4.23
N ASN A 167 10.61 8.15 -4.82
CA ASN A 167 10.30 7.80 -6.20
C ASN A 167 9.35 6.60 -6.29
N SER A 168 8.74 6.19 -5.17
CA SER A 168 7.95 4.96 -5.06
C SER A 168 6.49 5.23 -4.68
N ALA A 169 5.62 4.32 -5.09
CA ALA A 169 4.26 4.18 -4.60
C ALA A 169 4.17 2.99 -3.64
N HIS A 170 3.20 2.09 -3.81
CA HIS A 170 2.91 0.99 -2.87
C HIS A 170 4.00 -0.09 -2.79
N SER A 171 4.95 -0.15 -3.72
CA SER A 171 5.94 -1.23 -3.77
C SER A 171 7.38 -0.74 -3.79
N PRO A 172 7.84 0.01 -2.76
CA PRO A 172 9.18 0.59 -2.73
C PRO A 172 10.30 -0.46 -2.83
N ILE A 173 10.04 -1.70 -2.41
CA ILE A 173 10.98 -2.82 -2.55
C ILE A 173 11.32 -3.18 -4.00
N PHE A 174 10.42 -2.88 -4.94
CA PHE A 174 10.62 -3.13 -6.37
C PHE A 174 11.03 -1.86 -7.12
N GLU A 175 10.66 -0.69 -6.60
CA GLU A 175 10.89 0.60 -7.26
C GLU A 175 12.26 1.22 -6.90
N GLU A 176 12.73 1.01 -5.67
CA GLU A 176 14.03 1.50 -5.18
C GLU A 176 14.81 0.38 -4.44
N PRO A 177 15.09 -0.76 -5.10
CA PRO A 177 15.66 -1.95 -4.47
C PRO A 177 17.06 -1.74 -3.88
N GLU A 178 17.86 -0.84 -4.45
CA GLU A 178 19.19 -0.50 -3.93
C GLU A 178 19.09 0.20 -2.56
N LYS A 179 18.12 1.10 -2.41
CA LYS A 179 17.87 1.79 -1.14
C LYS A 179 17.36 0.79 -0.09
N VAL A 180 16.45 -0.10 -0.48
CA VAL A 180 15.98 -1.21 0.38
C VAL A 180 17.15 -2.07 0.86
N LYS A 181 18.02 -2.51 -0.05
CA LYS A 181 19.19 -3.31 0.30
C LYS A 181 20.08 -2.59 1.31
N GLN A 182 20.37 -1.32 1.11
CA GLN A 182 21.19 -0.53 2.04
C GLN A 182 20.58 -0.44 3.44
N ILE A 183 19.26 -0.22 3.54
CA ILE A 183 18.56 -0.17 4.83
C ILE A 183 18.61 -1.54 5.52
N LEU A 184 18.37 -2.61 4.76
CA LEU A 184 18.43 -3.97 5.31
C LEU A 184 19.82 -4.28 5.89
N GLU A 185 20.89 -3.99 5.15
CA GLU A 185 22.26 -4.29 5.56
C GLU A 185 22.73 -3.41 6.72
N LYS A 186 22.46 -2.10 6.66
CA LYS A 186 23.05 -1.13 7.60
C LYS A 186 22.23 -0.95 8.87
N ASP A 187 20.91 -1.09 8.80
CA ASP A 187 20.01 -0.80 9.90
C ASP A 187 19.28 -2.05 10.39
N VAL A 188 18.58 -2.77 9.51
CA VAL A 188 17.76 -3.93 9.96
C VAL A 188 18.61 -5.05 10.53
N LEU A 189 19.63 -5.53 9.80
CA LEU A 189 20.52 -6.61 10.26
C LEU A 189 21.39 -6.21 11.46
N SER A 190 21.65 -4.91 11.63
CA SER A 190 22.46 -4.40 12.75
C SER A 190 21.63 -4.00 13.97
N GLY A 191 20.30 -4.03 13.88
CA GLY A 191 19.38 -3.59 14.94
C GLY A 191 19.42 -2.08 15.19
N LYS A 192 19.68 -1.28 14.15
CA LYS A 192 19.82 0.19 14.22
C LYS A 192 18.83 0.88 13.28
N ASN A 193 18.78 2.20 13.33
CA ASN A 193 17.91 3.06 12.52
C ASN A 193 18.65 4.33 12.06
N ASN A 194 19.90 4.19 11.62
CA ASN A 194 20.76 5.34 11.30
C ASN A 194 20.30 6.09 10.06
N LEU A 195 19.71 5.38 9.09
CA LEU A 195 19.24 5.90 7.81
C LEU A 195 17.75 6.29 7.83
N ALA A 196 17.07 6.11 8.96
CA ALA A 196 15.65 6.40 9.08
C ALA A 196 15.38 7.91 9.15
N ASP A 197 14.30 8.35 8.51
CA ASP A 197 13.83 9.74 8.57
C ASP A 197 13.21 10.06 9.94
N ILE A 198 12.60 9.06 10.57
CA ILE A 198 11.95 9.15 11.89
C ILE A 198 12.35 7.93 12.73
N LYS A 199 12.55 8.16 14.03
CA LYS A 199 13.00 7.17 15.02
C LYS A 199 12.06 7.10 16.21
#